data_AF-A0A356V686-F1
#
_entry.id   AF-A0A356V686-F1
#
_cell.length_a   1.000
_cell.length_b   1.000
_cell.length_c   1.000
_cell.angle_alpha   90.00
_cell.angle_beta   90.00
_cell.angle_gamma   90.00
#
_symmetry.space_group_name_H-M   'P 1'
#
loop_
_entity.id
_entity.type
_entity.pdbx_description
1 polymer ?
#
loop_
_entity_poly.entity_id
_entity_poly.type
_entity_poly.pdbx_seq_one_letter_code
_entity_poly.pdbx_strand_id
1 'polypeptide(L)'
;HSKWGLREAKKTGYKDVSLMMRAVAYHRKPDIKKALREINALIKLRPKDAFAHELKGQILLESRQAKAAAAAYGKAVALAPHEPLILAGYGRALLAQKNYKKALAVLRKARAGDPFDPRMMRDLAMAYARTGNNGMASLATAERYAMSGRLKDAGIHAKRASGLLPRGSAGWNRAQDVLRVARQAKKRR
;
A
#
# COMPACT_ATOMS: atom_id res chain seq x y z
N HIS A 1 6.76 -17.44 41.15
CA HIS A 1 6.74 -17.90 39.73
C HIS A 1 7.06 -16.81 38.67
N SER A 2 7.85 -15.75 38.95
CA SER A 2 8.00 -14.61 38.02
C SER A 2 9.37 -14.46 37.32
N LYS A 3 10.37 -15.31 37.60
CA LYS A 3 11.73 -15.17 37.00
C LYS A 3 11.90 -15.81 35.61
N TRP A 4 11.02 -16.73 35.20
CA TRP A 4 11.13 -17.43 33.91
C TRP A 4 10.63 -16.58 32.74
N GLY A 5 9.46 -15.92 32.89
CA GLY A 5 8.84 -15.11 31.83
C GLY A 5 9.67 -13.89 31.40
N LEU A 6 10.38 -13.24 32.32
CA LEU A 6 11.20 -12.06 32.01
C LEU A 6 12.52 -12.41 31.29
N ARG A 7 13.13 -13.58 31.59
CA ARG A 7 14.34 -14.06 30.90
C ARG A 7 14.02 -14.57 29.50
N GLU A 8 12.90 -15.27 29.35
CA GLU A 8 12.45 -15.75 28.04
C GLU A 8 11.96 -14.61 27.15
N ALA A 9 11.27 -13.61 27.70
CA ALA A 9 10.92 -12.39 26.98
C ALA A 9 12.17 -11.64 26.45
N LYS A 10 13.24 -11.53 27.25
CA LYS A 10 14.51 -10.92 26.80
C LYS A 10 15.20 -11.76 25.70
N LYS A 11 15.29 -13.09 25.84
CA LYS A 11 15.86 -13.96 24.79
C LYS A 11 15.04 -13.95 23.50
N THR A 12 13.72 -13.92 23.62
CA THR A 12 12.79 -13.84 22.50
C THR A 12 12.98 -12.52 21.76
N GLY A 13 13.10 -11.40 22.49
CA GLY A 13 13.32 -10.05 21.95
C GLY A 13 14.62 -9.84 21.15
N TYR A 14 15.66 -10.64 21.37
CA TYR A 14 16.85 -10.63 20.50
C TYR A 14 16.68 -11.57 19.30
N LYS A 15 16.02 -12.71 19.51
CA LYS A 15 15.81 -13.72 18.47
C LYS A 15 14.84 -13.25 17.39
N ASP A 16 13.73 -12.63 17.77
CA ASP A 16 12.73 -12.11 16.85
C ASP A 16 13.26 -10.93 16.01
N VAL A 17 13.99 -10.00 16.62
CA VAL A 17 14.68 -8.91 15.91
C VAL A 17 15.72 -9.49 14.95
N SER A 18 16.52 -10.47 15.38
CA SER A 18 17.49 -11.15 14.51
C SER A 18 16.81 -11.84 13.31
N LEU A 19 15.69 -12.53 13.54
CA LEU A 19 14.90 -13.16 12.48
C LEU A 19 14.34 -12.12 11.49
N MET A 20 13.80 -11.01 11.99
CA MET A 20 13.32 -9.91 11.17
C MET A 20 14.43 -9.31 10.32
N MET A 21 15.58 -8.99 10.93
CA MET A 21 16.74 -8.43 10.22
C MET A 21 17.26 -9.37 9.15
N ARG A 22 17.36 -10.67 9.42
CA ARG A 22 17.78 -11.67 8.42
C ARG A 22 16.75 -11.82 7.31
N ALA A 23 15.45 -11.82 7.62
CA ALA A 23 14.39 -11.85 6.61
C ALA A 23 14.51 -10.67 5.64
N VAL A 24 14.68 -9.45 6.17
CA VAL A 24 14.88 -8.23 5.37
C VAL A 24 16.20 -8.30 4.57
N ALA A 25 17.28 -8.77 5.18
CA ALA A 25 18.58 -8.89 4.50
C ALA A 25 18.53 -9.89 3.33
N TYR A 26 17.92 -11.07 3.52
CA TYR A 26 17.75 -12.04 2.45
C TYR A 26 16.77 -11.58 1.38
N HIS A 27 15.73 -10.84 1.77
CA HIS A 27 14.82 -10.20 0.83
C HIS A 27 15.54 -9.21 -0.09
N ARG A 28 16.44 -8.38 0.46
CA ARG A 28 17.30 -7.46 -0.31
C ARG A 28 18.35 -8.17 -1.17
N LYS A 29 18.73 -9.41 -0.82
CA LYS A 29 19.65 -10.28 -1.57
C LYS A 29 18.90 -11.31 -2.44
N PRO A 30 17.76 -10.93 -3.06
CA PRO A 30 16.68 -11.76 -3.61
C PRO A 30 16.60 -13.26 -3.25
N ASP A 31 17.04 -13.67 -2.05
CA ASP A 31 17.09 -15.07 -1.62
C ASP A 31 15.76 -15.38 -0.93
N ILE A 32 14.75 -15.57 -1.76
CA ILE A 32 13.37 -15.74 -1.33
C ILE A 32 13.21 -16.94 -0.39
N LYS A 33 13.96 -18.03 -0.61
CA LYS A 33 13.87 -19.23 0.22
C LYS A 33 14.34 -18.93 1.65
N LYS A 34 15.49 -18.28 1.81
CA LYS A 34 15.97 -17.89 3.14
C LYS A 34 15.11 -16.81 3.77
N ALA A 35 14.69 -15.79 3.00
CA ALA A 35 13.79 -14.75 3.50
C ALA A 35 12.49 -15.34 4.07
N LEU A 36 11.86 -16.27 3.34
CA LEU A 36 10.66 -16.97 3.80
C LEU A 36 10.91 -17.86 5.01
N ARG A 37 12.07 -18.51 5.10
CA ARG A 37 12.43 -19.32 6.28
C ARG A 37 12.49 -18.44 7.53
N GLU A 38 13.20 -17.32 7.48
CA GLU A 38 13.37 -16.43 8.62
C GLU A 38 12.04 -15.76 9.03
N ILE A 39 11.26 -15.24 8.06
CA ILE A 39 9.97 -14.59 8.37
C ILE A 39 8.94 -15.59 8.90
N ASN A 40 8.94 -16.84 8.43
CA ASN A 40 8.05 -17.87 8.98
C ASN A 40 8.44 -18.24 10.41
N ALA A 41 9.74 -18.27 10.73
CA ALA A 41 10.20 -18.46 12.10
C ALA A 41 9.83 -17.27 13.00
N LEU A 42 9.89 -16.04 12.50
CA LEU A 42 9.41 -14.86 13.24
C LEU A 42 7.91 -14.96 13.52
N ILE A 43 7.09 -15.30 12.51
CA ILE A 43 5.64 -15.47 12.67
C ILE A 43 5.31 -16.58 13.67
N LYS A 44 6.11 -17.66 13.75
CA LYS A 44 5.92 -18.69 14.79
C LYS A 44 6.15 -18.16 16.20
N LEU A 45 7.13 -17.25 16.39
CA LEU A 45 7.38 -16.61 17.67
C LEU A 45 6.34 -15.53 17.99
N ARG A 46 5.85 -14.82 16.98
CA ARG A 46 4.91 -13.70 17.11
C ARG A 46 3.70 -13.87 16.17
N PRO A 47 2.80 -14.84 16.45
CA PRO A 47 1.71 -15.18 15.53
C PRO A 47 0.67 -14.07 15.34
N LYS A 48 0.54 -13.17 16.33
CA LYS A 48 -0.38 -12.03 16.34
C LYS A 48 0.27 -10.71 15.89
N ASP A 49 1.52 -10.74 15.46
CA ASP A 49 2.20 -9.55 14.95
C ASP A 49 1.78 -9.30 13.49
N ALA A 50 0.96 -8.27 13.30
CA ALA A 50 0.45 -7.91 11.98
C ALA A 50 1.59 -7.53 11.01
N PHE A 51 2.65 -6.89 11.50
CA PHE A 51 3.79 -6.45 10.68
C PHE A 51 4.68 -7.61 10.25
N ALA A 52 4.74 -8.70 11.02
CA ALA A 52 5.41 -9.92 10.58
C ALA A 52 4.69 -10.58 9.37
N HIS A 53 3.35 -10.58 9.36
CA HIS A 53 2.57 -11.04 8.21
C HIS A 53 2.61 -10.06 7.03
N GLU A 54 2.66 -8.76 7.30
CA GLU A 54 2.86 -7.69 6.30
C GLU A 54 4.19 -7.90 5.56
N LEU A 55 5.30 -8.03 6.29
CA LEU A 55 6.63 -8.22 5.71
C LEU A 55 6.70 -9.52 4.88
N LYS A 56 6.06 -10.59 5.34
CA LYS A 56 5.92 -11.82 4.53
C LYS A 56 5.15 -11.55 3.23
N GLY A 57 4.07 -10.77 3.31
CA GLY A 57 3.31 -10.32 2.15
C GLY A 57 4.17 -9.56 1.15
N GLN A 58 4.99 -8.61 1.63
CA GLN A 58 5.91 -7.83 0.80
C GLN A 58 6.92 -8.74 0.08
N ILE A 59 7.61 -9.59 0.84
CA ILE A 59 8.61 -10.55 0.33
C ILE A 59 8.02 -11.41 -0.80
N LEU A 60 6.81 -11.93 -0.60
CA LEU A 60 6.10 -12.75 -1.60
C LEU A 60 5.69 -11.94 -2.83
N LEU A 61 5.20 -10.72 -2.63
CA LEU A 61 4.73 -9.86 -3.71
C LEU A 61 5.87 -9.45 -4.64
N GLU A 62 6.99 -9.03 -4.08
CA GLU A 62 8.20 -8.66 -4.83
C GLU A 62 8.82 -9.87 -5.54
N SER A 63 8.58 -11.08 -5.01
CA SER A 63 8.94 -12.36 -5.66
C SER A 63 7.89 -12.86 -6.66
N ARG A 64 6.96 -12.00 -7.08
CA ARG A 64 5.88 -12.29 -8.04
C ARG A 64 4.89 -13.39 -7.59
N GLN A 65 4.86 -13.74 -6.31
CA GLN A 65 3.93 -14.73 -5.74
C GLN A 65 2.64 -14.06 -5.25
N ALA A 66 1.91 -13.41 -6.16
CA ALA A 66 0.78 -12.54 -5.82
C ALA A 66 -0.32 -13.21 -4.97
N LYS A 67 -0.69 -14.46 -5.28
CA LYS A 67 -1.71 -15.20 -4.51
C LYS A 67 -1.27 -15.47 -3.07
N ALA A 68 -0.01 -15.86 -2.87
CA ALA A 68 0.56 -16.09 -1.55
C ALA A 68 0.73 -14.79 -0.76
N ALA A 69 1.15 -13.71 -1.45
CA ALA A 69 1.23 -12.37 -0.86
C ALA A 69 -0.13 -11.90 -0.35
N ALA A 70 -1.19 -12.02 -1.16
CA ALA A 70 -2.54 -11.64 -0.77
C ALA A 70 -3.04 -12.43 0.45
N ALA A 71 -2.65 -13.71 0.59
CA ALA A 71 -2.99 -14.50 1.77
C ALA A 71 -2.25 -14.01 3.03
N ALA A 72 -0.96 -13.70 2.93
CA ALA A 72 -0.17 -13.16 4.05
C ALA A 72 -0.68 -11.78 4.49
N TYR A 73 -0.89 -10.87 3.54
CA TYR A 73 -1.50 -9.57 3.80
C TYR A 73 -2.93 -9.70 4.38
N GLY A 74 -3.72 -10.67 3.92
CA GLY A 74 -5.04 -10.95 4.49
C GLY A 74 -4.98 -11.30 5.98
N LYS A 75 -3.96 -12.04 6.42
CA LYS A 75 -3.71 -12.29 7.85
C LYS A 75 -3.30 -11.01 8.59
N ALA A 76 -2.43 -10.20 7.99
CA ALA A 76 -2.03 -8.91 8.57
C ALA A 76 -3.24 -7.98 8.76
N VAL A 77 -4.13 -7.87 7.77
CA VAL A 77 -5.38 -7.08 7.86
C VAL A 77 -6.32 -7.61 8.93
N ALA A 78 -6.42 -8.93 9.12
CA ALA A 78 -7.25 -9.49 10.18
C ALA A 78 -6.74 -9.12 11.59
N LEU A 79 -5.43 -8.91 11.74
CA LEU A 79 -4.80 -8.51 13.00
C LEU A 79 -4.82 -6.98 13.21
N ALA A 80 -4.73 -6.21 12.13
CA ALA A 80 -4.71 -4.74 12.17
C ALA A 80 -5.58 -4.16 11.02
N PRO A 81 -6.92 -4.17 11.17
CA PRO A 81 -7.85 -3.88 10.07
C PRO A 81 -7.90 -2.41 9.61
N HIS A 82 -7.31 -1.51 10.38
CA HIS A 82 -7.30 -0.07 10.13
C HIS A 82 -5.92 0.49 9.78
N GLU A 83 -4.88 -0.37 9.74
CA GLU A 83 -3.51 0.06 9.50
C GLU A 83 -3.29 0.39 8.01
N PRO A 84 -3.09 1.68 7.62
CA PRO A 84 -3.06 2.09 6.22
C PRO A 84 -1.96 1.42 5.41
N LEU A 85 -0.79 1.21 6.01
CA LEU A 85 0.35 0.53 5.37
C LEU A 85 -0.03 -0.91 4.97
N ILE A 86 -0.63 -1.65 5.90
CA ILE A 86 -1.04 -3.04 5.69
C ILE A 86 -2.16 -3.12 4.65
N LEU A 87 -3.15 -2.23 4.73
CA LEU A 87 -4.23 -2.15 3.75
C LEU A 87 -3.68 -1.81 2.35
N ALA A 88 -2.74 -0.89 2.23
CA ALA A 88 -2.11 -0.53 0.96
C ALA A 88 -1.35 -1.72 0.36
N GLY A 89 -0.55 -2.43 1.17
CA GLY A 89 0.13 -3.67 0.77
C GLY A 89 -0.84 -4.76 0.32
N TYR A 90 -1.94 -4.96 1.06
CA TYR A 90 -2.97 -5.92 0.68
C TYR A 90 -3.64 -5.56 -0.64
N GLY A 91 -4.01 -4.30 -0.81
CA GLY A 91 -4.57 -3.76 -2.05
C GLY A 91 -3.66 -4.01 -3.25
N ARG A 92 -2.36 -3.75 -3.10
CA ARG A 92 -1.36 -4.01 -4.14
C ARG A 92 -1.24 -5.50 -4.49
N ALA A 93 -1.24 -6.38 -3.49
CA ALA A 93 -1.22 -7.82 -3.72
C ALA A 93 -2.48 -8.30 -4.45
N LEU A 94 -3.65 -7.77 -4.11
CA LEU A 94 -4.91 -8.05 -4.80
C LEU A 94 -4.91 -7.55 -6.26
N LEU A 95 -4.31 -6.39 -6.54
CA LEU A 95 -4.11 -5.93 -7.91
C LEU A 95 -3.24 -6.88 -8.73
N ALA A 96 -2.13 -7.35 -8.15
CA ALA A 96 -1.25 -8.32 -8.79
C ALA A 96 -1.97 -9.68 -9.01
N GLN A 97 -2.91 -10.04 -8.14
CA GLN A 97 -3.80 -11.19 -8.30
C GLN A 97 -4.98 -10.93 -9.26
N LYS A 98 -5.05 -9.74 -9.88
CA LYS A 98 -6.16 -9.30 -10.74
C LYS A 98 -7.54 -9.24 -10.06
N ASN A 99 -7.59 -9.22 -8.73
CA ASN A 99 -8.82 -9.04 -7.97
C ASN A 99 -9.12 -7.54 -7.79
N TYR A 100 -9.45 -6.87 -8.89
CA TYR A 100 -9.51 -5.42 -8.97
C TYR A 100 -10.63 -4.80 -8.10
N LYS A 101 -11.80 -5.44 -8.02
CA LYS A 101 -12.92 -4.96 -7.20
C LYS A 101 -12.55 -4.95 -5.72
N LYS A 102 -11.99 -6.05 -5.20
CA LYS A 102 -11.55 -6.13 -3.80
C LYS A 102 -10.37 -5.21 -3.53
N ALA A 103 -9.41 -5.13 -4.45
CA ALA A 103 -8.29 -4.22 -4.34
C ALA A 103 -8.75 -2.76 -4.20
N LEU A 104 -9.70 -2.32 -5.04
CA LEU A 104 -10.25 -0.97 -4.97
C LEU A 104 -10.89 -0.68 -3.62
N ALA A 105 -11.72 -1.60 -3.10
CA ALA A 105 -12.35 -1.44 -1.80
C ALA A 105 -11.32 -1.28 -0.67
N VAL A 106 -10.29 -2.13 -0.66
CA VAL A 106 -9.21 -2.10 0.34
C VAL A 106 -8.38 -0.82 0.23
N LEU A 107 -7.96 -0.44 -0.98
CA LEU A 107 -7.14 0.76 -1.20
C LEU A 107 -7.89 2.06 -0.86
N ARG A 108 -9.22 2.09 -1.03
CA ARG A 108 -10.04 3.22 -0.56
C ARG A 108 -10.01 3.36 0.95
N LYS A 109 -10.00 2.24 1.69
CA LYS A 109 -9.84 2.25 3.15
C LYS A 109 -8.43 2.70 3.55
N ALA A 110 -7.39 2.21 2.86
CA ALA A 110 -6.01 2.65 3.09
C ALA A 110 -5.88 4.18 2.96
N ARG A 111 -6.46 4.76 1.89
CA ARG A 111 -6.42 6.21 1.64
C ARG A 111 -7.10 7.04 2.71
N ALA A 112 -8.09 6.50 3.41
CA ALA A 112 -8.75 7.25 4.48
C ALA A 112 -7.83 7.47 5.68
N GLY A 113 -6.88 6.56 5.95
CA GLY A 113 -5.94 6.69 7.06
C GLY A 113 -4.59 7.33 6.68
N ASP A 114 -4.15 7.20 5.43
CA ASP A 114 -3.01 7.97 4.89
C ASP A 114 -3.37 8.57 3.51
N PRO A 115 -3.89 9.81 3.48
CA PRO A 115 -4.33 10.44 2.25
C PRO A 115 -3.21 10.83 1.28
N PHE A 116 -1.94 10.80 1.71
CA PHE A 116 -0.84 11.45 1.00
C PHE A 116 0.26 10.50 0.49
N ASP A 117 0.09 9.17 0.54
CA ASP A 117 1.06 8.22 -0.05
C ASP A 117 0.96 8.19 -1.61
N PRO A 118 1.99 8.66 -2.35
CA PRO A 118 1.98 8.65 -3.82
C PRO A 118 2.01 7.24 -4.43
N ARG A 119 2.53 6.22 -3.71
CA ARG A 119 2.55 4.82 -4.15
C ARG A 119 1.13 4.26 -4.12
N MET A 120 0.39 4.56 -3.07
CA MET A 120 -1.02 4.19 -2.95
C MET A 120 -1.86 4.87 -4.04
N MET A 121 -1.60 6.14 -4.38
CA MET A 121 -2.33 6.82 -5.46
C MET A 121 -2.15 6.13 -6.81
N ARG A 122 -0.95 5.62 -7.10
CA ARG A 122 -0.70 4.81 -8.31
C ARG A 122 -1.54 3.53 -8.28
N ASP A 123 -1.53 2.82 -7.16
CA ASP A 123 -2.27 1.57 -7.01
C ASP A 123 -3.79 1.81 -7.13
N LEU A 124 -4.32 2.90 -6.55
CA LEU A 124 -5.70 3.35 -6.73
C LEU A 124 -6.05 3.70 -8.16
N ALA A 125 -5.19 4.45 -8.86
CA ALA A 125 -5.40 4.80 -10.26
C ALA A 125 -5.56 3.53 -11.12
N MET A 126 -4.70 2.54 -10.89
CA MET A 126 -4.78 1.23 -11.55
C MET A 126 -6.06 0.48 -11.17
N ALA A 127 -6.44 0.46 -9.89
CA ALA A 127 -7.66 -0.19 -9.42
C ALA A 127 -8.91 0.42 -10.08
N TYR A 128 -8.99 1.76 -10.13
CA TYR A 128 -10.09 2.47 -10.80
C TYR A 128 -10.13 2.19 -12.29
N ALA A 129 -9.00 2.24 -12.99
CA ALA A 129 -8.95 1.94 -14.43
C ALA A 129 -9.41 0.50 -14.73
N ARG A 130 -8.94 -0.48 -13.95
CA ARG A 130 -9.30 -1.89 -14.11
C ARG A 130 -10.74 -2.23 -13.70
N THR A 131 -11.41 -1.31 -13.00
CA THR A 131 -12.84 -1.41 -12.64
C THR A 131 -13.72 -0.48 -13.48
N GLY A 132 -13.18 0.14 -14.53
CA GLY A 132 -13.92 0.98 -15.48
C GLY A 132 -14.14 2.43 -15.03
N ASN A 133 -13.66 2.84 -13.85
CA ASN A 133 -13.83 4.20 -13.36
C ASN A 133 -12.69 5.12 -13.83
N ASN A 134 -12.68 5.40 -15.14
CA ASN A 134 -11.62 6.17 -15.79
C ASN A 134 -11.50 7.62 -15.29
N GLY A 135 -12.61 8.21 -14.83
CA GLY A 135 -12.60 9.54 -14.21
C GLY A 135 -11.83 9.56 -12.90
N MET A 136 -12.12 8.62 -12.00
CA MET A 136 -11.39 8.49 -10.73
C MET A 136 -9.94 8.03 -10.93
N ALA A 137 -9.67 7.20 -11.96
CA ALA A 137 -8.30 6.83 -12.32
C ALA A 137 -7.46 8.04 -12.75
N SER A 138 -8.04 8.91 -13.57
CA SER A 138 -7.41 10.16 -13.98
C SER A 138 -7.20 11.10 -12.80
N LEU A 139 -8.17 11.19 -11.89
CA LEU A 139 -8.05 12.00 -10.68
C LEU A 139 -6.93 11.51 -9.76
N ALA A 140 -6.88 10.21 -9.45
CA ALA A 140 -5.83 9.64 -8.61
C ALA A 140 -4.42 9.86 -9.22
N THR A 141 -4.33 9.84 -10.56
CA THR A 141 -3.09 10.15 -11.27
C THR A 141 -2.73 11.64 -11.17
N ALA A 142 -3.72 12.52 -11.27
CA ALA A 142 -3.53 13.96 -11.12
C ALA A 142 -3.04 14.33 -9.71
N GLU A 143 -3.67 13.77 -8.68
CA GLU A 143 -3.29 13.96 -7.28
C GLU A 143 -1.87 13.46 -7.00
N ARG A 144 -1.51 12.28 -7.54
CA ARG A 144 -0.14 11.75 -7.45
C ARG A 144 0.90 12.72 -8.05
N TYR A 145 0.64 13.27 -9.23
CA TYR A 145 1.55 14.22 -9.85
C TYR A 145 1.62 15.55 -9.09
N ALA A 146 0.51 16.00 -8.52
CA ALA A 146 0.49 17.18 -7.67
C ALA A 146 1.38 16.99 -6.44
N MET A 147 1.26 15.85 -5.75
CA MET A 147 2.10 15.49 -4.60
C MET A 147 3.59 15.39 -4.95
N SER A 148 3.92 15.00 -6.19
CA SER A 148 5.32 14.95 -6.65
C SER A 148 5.84 16.28 -7.24
N GLY A 149 5.12 17.38 -7.06
CA GLY A 149 5.50 18.70 -7.60
C GLY A 149 5.39 18.84 -9.13
N ARG A 150 4.89 17.82 -9.83
CA ARG A 150 4.74 17.78 -11.29
C ARG A 150 3.43 18.44 -11.72
N LEU A 151 3.28 19.73 -11.38
CA LEU A 151 2.01 20.44 -11.49
C LEU A 151 1.49 20.57 -12.93
N LYS A 152 2.37 20.60 -13.94
CA LYS A 152 1.98 20.56 -15.36
C LYS A 152 1.26 19.24 -15.71
N ASP A 153 1.84 18.12 -15.31
CA ASP A 153 1.26 16.79 -15.57
C ASP A 153 -0.02 16.59 -14.75
N ALA A 154 -0.02 17.05 -13.50
CA ALA A 154 -1.20 17.06 -12.64
C ALA A 154 -2.39 17.75 -13.33
N GLY A 155 -2.15 18.92 -13.94
CA GLY A 155 -3.18 19.66 -14.68
C GLY A 155 -3.76 18.89 -15.87
N ILE A 156 -2.94 18.15 -16.63
CA ILE A 156 -3.40 17.34 -17.77
C ILE A 156 -4.39 16.26 -17.29
N HIS A 157 -4.01 15.52 -16.26
CA HIS A 157 -4.84 14.45 -15.71
C HIS A 157 -6.08 14.98 -14.99
N ALA A 158 -5.98 16.12 -14.30
CA ALA A 158 -7.12 16.75 -13.63
C ALA A 158 -8.15 17.28 -14.63
N LYS A 159 -7.71 17.81 -15.78
CA LYS A 159 -8.61 18.21 -16.87
C LYS A 159 -9.38 17.01 -17.41
N ARG A 160 -8.69 15.89 -17.65
CA ARG A 160 -9.33 14.62 -18.07
C ARG A 160 -10.33 14.14 -17.02
N ALA A 161 -9.96 14.11 -15.75
CA ALA A 161 -10.86 13.72 -14.66
C ALA A 161 -12.12 14.60 -14.61
N SER A 162 -11.97 15.92 -14.77
CA SER A 162 -13.09 16.87 -14.75
C SER A 162 -14.08 16.66 -15.90
N GLY A 163 -13.63 16.19 -17.06
CA GLY A 163 -14.49 15.88 -18.20
C GLY A 163 -15.21 14.53 -18.08
N LEU A 164 -14.69 13.61 -17.25
CA LEU A 164 -15.24 12.26 -17.07
C LEU A 164 -16.12 12.12 -15.82
N LEU A 165 -15.92 12.97 -14.82
CA LEU A 165 -16.64 12.90 -13.55
C LEU A 165 -17.87 13.81 -13.57
N PRO A 166 -19.00 13.40 -12.96
CA PRO A 166 -20.18 14.26 -12.84
C PRO A 166 -19.83 15.58 -12.17
N ARG A 167 -20.29 16.69 -12.76
CA ARG A 167 -20.09 18.04 -12.19
C ARG A 167 -20.65 18.11 -10.77
N GLY A 168 -19.93 18.78 -9.88
CA GLY A 168 -20.29 18.90 -8.46
C GLY A 168 -20.00 17.65 -7.61
N SER A 169 -19.68 16.50 -8.20
CA SER A 169 -19.27 15.33 -7.43
C SER A 169 -17.98 15.58 -6.64
N ALA A 170 -17.78 14.86 -5.53
CA ALA A 170 -16.57 14.98 -4.72
C ALA A 170 -15.28 14.71 -5.52
N GLY A 171 -15.32 13.83 -6.52
CA GLY A 171 -14.20 13.60 -7.42
C GLY A 171 -13.96 14.79 -8.36
N TRP A 172 -15.02 15.37 -8.91
CA TRP A 172 -14.93 16.53 -9.78
C TRP A 172 -14.39 17.76 -9.04
N ASN A 173 -14.86 18.02 -7.81
CA ASN A 173 -14.37 19.12 -6.97
C ASN A 173 -12.86 19.00 -6.70
N ARG A 174 -12.40 17.80 -6.30
CA ARG A 174 -10.95 17.53 -6.13
C ARG A 174 -10.15 17.74 -7.42
N ALA A 175 -10.71 17.39 -8.57
CA ALA A 175 -10.08 17.67 -9.86
C ALA A 175 -9.95 19.19 -10.11
N GLN A 176 -10.96 19.99 -9.72
CA GLN A 176 -10.88 21.45 -9.82
C GLN A 176 -9.79 22.04 -8.91
N ASP A 177 -9.63 21.50 -7.70
CA ASP A 177 -8.57 21.95 -6.79
C ASP A 177 -7.18 21.72 -7.39
N VAL A 178 -6.92 20.54 -7.96
CA VAL A 178 -5.66 20.25 -8.65
C VAL A 178 -5.46 21.18 -9.86
N LEU A 179 -6.51 21.46 -10.64
CA LEU A 179 -6.43 22.40 -11.77
C LEU A 179 -6.09 23.83 -11.32
N ARG A 180 -6.65 24.28 -10.19
CA ARG A 180 -6.38 25.61 -9.63
C ARG A 180 -4.89 25.76 -9.29
N VAL A 181 -4.34 24.77 -8.58
CA VAL A 181 -2.91 24.73 -8.22
C VAL A 181 -2.03 24.69 -9.47
N ALA A 182 -2.36 23.84 -10.45
CA ALA A 182 -1.60 23.72 -11.69
C ALA A 182 -1.56 25.04 -12.50
N ARG A 183 -2.68 25.77 -12.56
CA ARG A 183 -2.77 27.07 -13.25
C ARG A 183 -1.95 28.15 -12.55
N GLN A 184 -2.00 28.22 -11.22
CA GLN A 184 -1.22 29.19 -10.45
C GLN A 184 0.29 28.97 -10.64
N ALA A 185 0.74 27.72 -10.65
CA ALA A 185 2.14 27.39 -10.90
C ALA A 185 2.61 27.78 -12.31
N LYS A 186 1.73 27.72 -13.32
CA LYS A 186 2.04 28.17 -14.68
C LYS A 186 2.23 29.69 -14.76
N LYS A 187 1.44 30.48 -14.00
CA LYS A 187 1.52 31.95 -14.00
C LYS A 187 2.75 32.52 -13.30
N ARG A 188 3.39 31.73 -12.42
CA ARG A 188 4.58 32.12 -11.64
C ARG A 188 5.92 31.78 -12.34
N ARG A 189 5.85 31.16 -13.51
CA ARG A 189 7.00 30.85 -14.37
C ARG A 189 7.05 31.84 -15.52
#